data_AF-A0AAJ0G9Z8-F1
#
_entry.id   AF-A0AAJ0G9Z8-F1
#
_cell.length_a   1.000
_cell.length_b   1.000
_cell.length_c   1.000
_cell.angle_alpha   90.00
_cell.angle_beta   90.00
_cell.angle_gamma   90.00
#
_symmetry.space_group_name_H-M   'P 1'
#
loop_
_entity.id
_entity.type
_entity.pdbx_description
1 polymer ?
#
loop_
_entity_poly.entity_id
_entity_poly.type
_entity_poly.pdbx_seq_one_letter_code
_entity_poly.pdbx_strand_id
1 'polypeptide(L)'
;MEALSKGRQEYVDKLFTKAKEAHLQAMTSTSSVTKHNSMLLRELEKAFAADSELDLAAKLTKEPYADTIKGLRKSDLEEERRRRESSPTKRLKASHGSDDEVDPNSIAGRLNYLRSAEEVIVKQPLAHEVTQILCTGSSSELSASNIVSALSNADVVFQCQGDQRRMVLRVSKTIVAKIGSAKENDGREYSALQHIREHLPGLSVPRPLGEIQIKKRSMMFMSYLEGQELDGLWLSFTHEQKRSIAAELETFFSSLRSLRPPEQQTYGGVGGQGCLDQRRHNRRADHQISNPKEFEDFFFSKPHYGSKAWVGFLRKFYALPDNDESCDELVFTHGDLRLANIMVT
;
A
#
# COMPACT_ATOMS: atom_id res chain seq x y z
N MET A 1 -18.44 -34.30 14.08
CA MET A 1 -18.98 -33.00 13.63
C MET A 1 -19.26 -32.17 14.88
N GLU A 2 -18.34 -31.31 15.26
CA GLU A 2 -18.53 -30.38 16.40
C GLU A 2 -19.51 -29.29 16.00
N ALA A 3 -20.52 -29.08 16.84
CA ALA A 3 -21.46 -27.98 16.68
C ALA A 3 -20.69 -26.64 16.71
N LEU A 4 -20.84 -25.85 15.64
CA LEU A 4 -20.31 -24.49 15.57
C LEU A 4 -20.80 -23.69 16.77
N SER A 5 -19.91 -22.97 17.45
CA SER A 5 -20.31 -22.10 18.56
C SER A 5 -21.30 -21.04 18.07
N LYS A 6 -22.31 -20.73 18.90
CA LYS A 6 -23.41 -19.82 18.57
C LYS A 6 -22.96 -18.50 17.92
N GLY A 7 -21.84 -17.94 18.37
CA GLY A 7 -21.25 -16.72 17.80
C GLY A 7 -20.62 -16.88 16.41
N ARG A 8 -20.10 -18.07 16.05
CA ARG A 8 -19.65 -18.35 14.68
C ARG A 8 -20.82 -18.51 13.72
N GLN A 9 -21.91 -19.12 14.18
CA GLN A 9 -23.14 -19.26 13.40
C GLN A 9 -23.69 -17.87 13.02
N GLU A 10 -23.84 -16.99 14.01
CA GLU A 10 -24.33 -15.61 13.80
C GLU A 10 -23.42 -14.79 12.87
N TYR A 11 -22.09 -14.97 12.95
CA TYR A 11 -21.14 -14.31 12.06
C TYR A 11 -21.27 -14.78 10.60
N VAL A 12 -21.41 -16.09 10.40
CA VAL A 12 -21.60 -16.69 9.07
C VAL A 12 -22.94 -16.23 8.47
N ASP A 13 -24.01 -16.23 9.24
CA ASP A 13 -25.34 -15.79 8.79
C ASP A 13 -25.35 -14.31 8.38
N LYS A 14 -24.63 -13.46 9.12
CA LYS A 14 -24.47 -12.03 8.79
C LYS A 14 -23.68 -11.84 7.49
N LEU A 15 -22.63 -12.63 7.26
CA LEU A 15 -21.87 -12.61 6.02
C LEU A 15 -22.71 -13.06 4.82
N PHE A 16 -23.47 -14.14 4.97
CA PHE A 16 -24.37 -14.63 3.92
C PHE A 16 -25.46 -13.60 3.59
N THR A 17 -26.05 -12.96 4.59
CA THR A 17 -27.06 -11.91 4.38
C THR A 17 -26.49 -10.73 3.59
N LYS A 18 -25.29 -10.26 3.96
CA LYS A 18 -24.61 -9.18 3.25
C LYS A 18 -24.24 -9.55 1.81
N ALA A 19 -23.81 -10.79 1.58
CA ALA A 19 -23.54 -11.30 0.24
C ALA A 19 -24.81 -11.36 -0.61
N LYS A 20 -25.93 -11.79 -0.03
CA LYS A 20 -27.25 -11.83 -0.68
C LYS A 20 -27.74 -10.43 -1.05
N GLU A 21 -27.61 -9.44 -0.17
CA GLU A 21 -27.97 -8.05 -0.44
C GLU A 21 -27.12 -7.46 -1.58
N ALA A 22 -25.80 -7.70 -1.58
CA ALA A 22 -24.92 -7.28 -2.66
C ALA A 22 -25.29 -7.94 -4.00
N HIS A 23 -25.70 -9.22 -3.98
CA HIS A 23 -26.21 -9.92 -5.15
C HIS A 23 -27.50 -9.30 -5.68
N LEU A 24 -28.48 -8.99 -4.81
CA LEU A 24 -29.72 -8.33 -5.23
C LEU A 24 -29.47 -6.92 -5.82
N GLN A 25 -28.54 -6.15 -5.25
CA GLN A 25 -28.13 -4.86 -5.81
C GLN A 25 -27.41 -5.00 -7.15
N ALA A 26 -26.61 -6.06 -7.32
CA ALA A 26 -25.99 -6.37 -8.60
C ALA A 26 -27.05 -6.71 -9.69
N MET A 27 -28.17 -7.33 -9.31
CA MET A 27 -29.25 -7.68 -10.26
C MET A 27 -30.00 -6.47 -10.82
N THR A 28 -29.99 -5.33 -10.13
CA THR A 28 -30.60 -4.08 -10.61
C THR A 28 -29.62 -3.24 -11.44
N SER A 29 -28.36 -3.67 -11.56
CA SER A 29 -27.33 -3.00 -12.36
C SER A 29 -27.63 -3.12 -13.85
N THR A 30 -27.42 -2.03 -14.58
CA THR A 30 -27.57 -1.99 -16.04
C THR A 30 -26.38 -2.60 -16.79
N SER A 31 -25.21 -2.74 -16.14
CA SER A 31 -23.97 -3.24 -16.76
C SER A 31 -24.09 -4.70 -17.19
N SER A 32 -23.64 -5.00 -18.41
CA SER A 32 -23.61 -6.35 -18.95
C SER A 32 -22.64 -7.26 -18.19
N VAL A 33 -21.53 -6.72 -17.67
CA VAL A 33 -20.55 -7.43 -16.84
C VAL A 33 -21.20 -7.91 -15.54
N THR A 34 -21.94 -7.05 -14.87
CA THR A 34 -22.61 -7.39 -13.60
C THR A 34 -23.67 -8.47 -13.82
N LYS A 35 -24.44 -8.37 -14.92
CA LYS A 35 -25.44 -9.37 -15.30
C LYS A 35 -24.79 -10.73 -15.61
N HIS A 36 -23.69 -10.73 -16.36
CA HIS A 36 -22.95 -11.94 -16.69
C HIS A 36 -22.40 -12.63 -15.43
N ASN A 37 -21.77 -11.88 -14.53
CA ASN A 37 -21.26 -12.41 -13.26
C ASN A 37 -22.38 -12.98 -12.38
N SER A 38 -23.53 -12.31 -12.34
CA SER A 38 -24.69 -12.76 -11.58
C SER A 38 -25.27 -14.07 -12.13
N MET A 39 -25.34 -14.22 -13.46
CA MET A 39 -25.75 -15.48 -14.09
C MET A 39 -24.76 -16.62 -13.82
N LEU A 40 -23.47 -16.37 -14.00
CA LEU A 40 -22.42 -17.37 -13.77
C LEU A 40 -22.44 -17.89 -12.33
N LEU A 41 -22.59 -16.99 -11.35
CA LEU A 41 -22.72 -17.38 -9.94
C LEU A 41 -23.93 -18.29 -9.70
N ARG A 42 -25.09 -18.01 -10.30
CA ARG A 42 -26.28 -18.85 -10.19
C ARG A 42 -26.10 -20.23 -10.80
N GLU A 43 -25.38 -20.32 -11.92
CA GLU A 43 -25.07 -21.60 -12.55
C GLU A 43 -24.14 -22.44 -11.69
N LEU A 44 -23.10 -21.82 -11.11
CA LEU A 44 -22.20 -22.47 -10.17
C LEU A 44 -22.92 -22.90 -8.89
N GLU A 45 -23.79 -22.06 -8.33
CA GLU A 45 -24.61 -22.41 -7.16
C GLU A 45 -25.54 -23.60 -7.45
N LYS A 46 -26.21 -23.61 -8.60
CA LYS A 46 -27.05 -24.75 -9.02
C LYS A 46 -26.23 -26.02 -9.23
N ALA A 47 -25.06 -25.90 -9.85
CA ALA A 47 -24.17 -27.02 -10.09
C ALA A 47 -23.64 -27.62 -8.78
N PHE A 48 -23.23 -26.77 -7.84
CA PHE A 48 -22.78 -27.17 -6.51
C PHE A 48 -23.91 -27.78 -5.66
N ALA A 49 -25.13 -27.26 -5.76
CA ALA A 49 -26.28 -27.83 -5.06
C ALA A 49 -26.68 -29.21 -5.61
N ALA A 50 -26.42 -29.47 -6.89
CA ALA A 50 -26.66 -30.76 -7.52
C ALA A 50 -25.55 -31.78 -7.23
N ASP A 51 -24.30 -31.32 -7.15
CA ASP A 51 -23.12 -32.13 -6.82
C ASP A 51 -22.09 -31.27 -6.07
N SER A 52 -21.92 -31.56 -4.78
CA SER A 52 -21.02 -30.81 -3.90
C SER A 52 -19.53 -31.13 -4.11
N GLU A 53 -19.20 -32.19 -4.83
CA GLU A 53 -17.81 -32.57 -5.15
C GLU A 53 -17.39 -32.16 -6.58
N LEU A 54 -18.27 -31.48 -7.31
CA LEU A 54 -18.04 -31.05 -8.68
C LEU A 54 -16.83 -30.12 -8.79
N ASP A 55 -16.00 -30.36 -9.80
CA ASP A 55 -14.96 -29.41 -10.23
C ASP A 55 -15.61 -28.15 -10.83
N LEU A 56 -15.73 -27.11 -10.00
CA LEU A 56 -16.28 -25.83 -10.39
C LEU A 56 -15.41 -25.10 -11.43
N ALA A 57 -14.10 -25.38 -11.47
CA ALA A 57 -13.22 -24.78 -12.47
C ALA A 57 -13.56 -25.28 -13.88
N ALA A 58 -13.97 -26.54 -14.01
CA ALA A 58 -14.43 -27.12 -15.27
C ALA A 58 -15.78 -26.53 -15.76
N LYS A 59 -16.55 -25.86 -14.89
CA LYS A 59 -17.81 -25.18 -15.23
C LYS A 59 -17.64 -23.73 -15.67
N LEU A 60 -16.52 -23.09 -15.30
CA LEU A 60 -16.14 -21.82 -15.90
C LEU A 60 -15.84 -22.10 -17.38
N THR A 61 -16.58 -21.45 -18.29
CA THR A 61 -16.66 -21.74 -19.72
C THR A 61 -15.32 -21.94 -20.44
N LYS A 62 -15.33 -22.54 -21.64
CA LYS A 62 -14.14 -22.81 -22.47
C LYS A 62 -13.34 -21.56 -22.89
N GLU A 63 -13.94 -20.38 -22.89
CA GLU A 63 -13.20 -19.13 -23.06
C GLU A 63 -12.67 -18.62 -21.71
N PRO A 64 -11.45 -18.06 -21.65
CA PRO A 64 -10.95 -17.45 -20.44
C PRO A 64 -11.95 -16.39 -19.97
N TYR A 65 -12.51 -16.57 -18.77
CA TYR A 65 -13.45 -15.64 -18.15
C TYR A 65 -12.97 -14.17 -18.26
N ALA A 66 -11.66 -13.95 -18.17
CA ALA A 66 -11.04 -12.64 -18.34
C ALA A 66 -11.34 -11.98 -19.71
N ASP A 67 -11.42 -12.75 -20.79
CA ASP A 67 -11.64 -12.25 -22.14
C ASP A 67 -13.12 -11.95 -22.40
N THR A 68 -14.03 -12.79 -21.87
CA THR A 68 -15.47 -12.51 -21.86
C THR A 68 -15.77 -11.19 -21.13
N ILE A 69 -15.14 -10.95 -19.98
CA ILE A 69 -15.29 -9.71 -19.23
C ILE A 69 -14.75 -8.49 -19.98
N LYS A 70 -13.60 -8.62 -20.67
CA LYS A 70 -13.08 -7.54 -21.53
C LYS A 70 -14.03 -7.20 -22.67
N GLY A 71 -14.61 -8.21 -23.32
CA GLY A 71 -15.60 -8.03 -24.39
C GLY A 71 -16.84 -7.26 -23.93
N LEU A 72 -17.41 -7.66 -22.79
CA LEU A 72 -18.60 -7.04 -22.20
C LEU A 72 -18.34 -5.59 -21.75
N ARG A 73 -17.16 -5.29 -21.21
CA ARG A 73 -16.77 -3.91 -20.88
C ARG A 73 -16.70 -3.03 -22.11
N LYS A 74 -16.16 -3.56 -23.21
CA LYS A 74 -16.07 -2.82 -24.47
C LYS A 74 -17.46 -2.52 -25.04
N SER A 75 -18.40 -3.47 -24.97
CA SER A 75 -19.77 -3.24 -25.42
C SER A 75 -20.54 -2.23 -24.55
N ASP A 76 -20.39 -2.28 -23.23
CA ASP A 76 -21.03 -1.31 -22.32
C ASP A 76 -20.56 0.12 -22.63
N LEU A 77 -19.27 0.31 -22.89
CA LEU A 77 -18.69 1.60 -23.27
C LEU A 77 -19.19 2.10 -24.64
N GLU A 78 -19.32 1.21 -25.62
CA GLU A 78 -19.81 1.55 -26.95
C GLU A 78 -21.30 1.94 -26.92
N GLU A 79 -22.10 1.26 -26.10
CA GLU A 79 -23.53 1.56 -25.91
C GLU A 79 -23.73 2.90 -25.18
N GLU A 80 -22.89 3.18 -24.17
CA GLU A 80 -22.91 4.47 -23.47
C GLU A 80 -22.53 5.63 -24.40
N ARG A 81 -21.55 5.43 -25.29
CA ARG A 81 -21.16 6.41 -26.32
C ARG A 81 -22.32 6.69 -27.28
N ARG A 82 -23.01 5.65 -27.75
CA ARG A 82 -24.18 5.80 -28.64
C ARG A 82 -25.34 6.56 -27.97
N ARG A 83 -25.59 6.35 -26.67
CA ARG A 83 -26.62 7.08 -25.90
C ARG A 83 -26.32 8.58 -25.76
N ARG A 84 -25.04 8.93 -25.63
CA ARG A 84 -24.59 10.33 -25.58
C ARG A 84 -24.72 11.02 -26.94
N GLU A 85 -24.42 10.30 -28.03
CA GLU A 85 -24.53 10.80 -29.40
C GLU A 85 -25.99 10.90 -29.89
N SER A 86 -26.92 10.11 -29.33
CA SER A 86 -28.33 10.07 -29.73
C SER A 86 -29.27 11.01 -28.98
N SER A 87 -28.77 11.85 -28.06
CA SER A 87 -29.61 12.74 -27.25
C SER A 87 -29.68 14.16 -27.84
N PRO A 88 -30.82 14.61 -28.41
CA PRO A 88 -30.96 15.96 -28.92
C PRO A 88 -31.47 16.87 -27.82
N THR A 89 -30.59 17.62 -27.17
CA THR A 89 -31.03 18.83 -26.43
C THR A 89 -29.99 19.93 -26.51
N LYS A 90 -30.28 20.88 -27.40
CA LYS A 90 -29.78 22.26 -27.30
C LYS A 90 -30.10 22.78 -25.89
N ARG A 91 -29.09 23.17 -25.11
CA ARG A 91 -29.27 24.17 -24.06
C ARG A 91 -28.28 25.31 -24.28
N LEU A 92 -28.88 26.49 -24.46
CA LEU A 92 -28.25 27.79 -24.51
C LEU A 92 -27.38 28.01 -23.27
N LYS A 93 -26.25 28.68 -23.48
CA LYS A 93 -25.33 29.15 -22.44
C LYS A 93 -26.09 30.00 -21.41
N ALA A 94 -26.08 29.56 -20.17
CA ALA A 94 -26.15 30.45 -19.02
C ALA A 94 -24.78 30.42 -18.35
N SER A 95 -24.14 31.58 -18.31
CA SER A 95 -22.83 31.84 -17.73
C SER A 95 -22.86 31.65 -16.22
N HIS A 96 -22.36 30.53 -15.70
CA HIS A 96 -21.83 30.38 -14.35
C HIS A 96 -20.56 29.53 -14.45
N GLY A 97 -19.55 29.88 -13.66
CA GLY A 97 -18.14 29.49 -13.81
C GLY A 97 -17.90 27.99 -13.99
N SER A 98 -16.88 27.68 -14.78
CA SER A 98 -16.37 26.36 -15.08
C SER A 98 -15.93 25.62 -13.81
N ASP A 99 -16.79 24.76 -13.28
CA ASP A 99 -16.30 23.52 -12.69
C ASP A 99 -15.90 22.63 -13.86
N ASP A 100 -14.63 22.70 -14.25
CA ASP A 100 -14.04 21.77 -15.20
C ASP A 100 -14.34 20.35 -14.70
N GLU A 101 -14.90 19.49 -15.56
CA GLU A 101 -15.00 18.04 -15.30
C GLU A 101 -13.57 17.52 -15.13
N VAL A 102 -13.08 17.51 -13.89
CA VAL A 102 -11.73 17.03 -13.56
C VAL A 102 -11.69 15.55 -13.92
N ASP A 103 -10.83 15.17 -14.87
CA ASP A 103 -10.63 13.77 -15.25
C ASP A 103 -10.42 12.91 -13.98
N PRO A 104 -11.31 11.94 -13.70
CA PRO A 104 -11.21 11.09 -12.51
C PRO A 104 -9.89 10.31 -12.42
N ASN A 105 -9.21 10.11 -13.56
CA ASN A 105 -7.93 9.43 -13.64
C ASN A 105 -6.72 10.37 -13.49
N SER A 106 -6.91 11.69 -13.54
CA SER A 106 -5.86 12.65 -13.21
C SER A 106 -5.50 12.61 -11.72
N ILE A 107 -4.34 13.15 -11.35
CA ILE A 107 -3.96 13.32 -9.94
C ILE A 107 -5.01 14.16 -9.21
N ALA A 108 -5.43 15.26 -9.82
CA ALA A 108 -6.48 16.14 -9.30
C ALA A 108 -7.78 15.38 -9.02
N GLY A 109 -8.26 14.57 -9.98
CA GLY A 109 -9.47 13.76 -9.82
C GLY A 109 -9.36 12.74 -8.70
N ARG A 110 -8.21 12.07 -8.60
CA ARG A 110 -7.92 11.07 -7.55
C ARG A 110 -7.85 11.68 -6.16
N LEU A 111 -7.38 12.92 -6.03
CA LEU A 111 -7.23 13.64 -4.76
C LEU A 111 -8.42 14.55 -4.44
N ASN A 112 -9.37 14.76 -5.37
CA ASN A 112 -10.46 15.73 -5.23
C ASN A 112 -11.28 15.53 -3.95
N TYR A 113 -11.51 14.27 -3.56
CA TYR A 113 -12.26 13.93 -2.34
C TYR A 113 -11.59 14.45 -1.04
N LEU A 114 -10.32 14.85 -1.07
CA LEU A 114 -9.63 15.45 0.06
C LEU A 114 -9.93 16.95 0.20
N ARG A 115 -10.31 17.66 -0.89
CA ARG A 115 -10.54 19.12 -0.87
C ARG A 115 -11.59 19.56 0.14
N SER A 116 -12.60 18.73 0.39
CA SER A 116 -13.66 18.97 1.37
C SER A 116 -13.30 18.56 2.80
N ALA A 117 -12.03 18.24 3.09
CA ALA A 117 -11.60 18.00 4.46
C ALA A 117 -11.53 19.33 5.22
N GLU A 118 -12.21 19.40 6.35
CA GLU A 118 -12.17 20.55 7.26
C GLU A 118 -10.85 20.62 8.03
N GLU A 119 -10.19 19.49 8.23
CA GLU A 119 -8.98 19.38 9.04
C GLU A 119 -7.81 18.76 8.27
N VAL A 120 -6.63 19.36 8.47
CA VAL A 120 -5.32 18.81 8.11
C VAL A 120 -4.54 18.58 9.39
N ILE A 121 -4.23 17.32 9.70
CA ILE A 121 -3.50 16.96 10.92
C ILE A 121 -2.02 16.90 10.59
N VAL A 122 -1.21 17.76 11.20
CA VAL A 122 0.25 17.67 11.12
C VAL A 122 0.73 16.60 12.10
N LYS A 123 1.21 15.48 11.57
CA LYS A 123 1.76 14.36 12.37
C LYS A 123 3.21 14.62 12.75
N GLN A 124 3.97 15.18 11.82
CA GLN A 124 5.36 15.57 12.00
C GLN A 124 5.57 16.96 11.40
N PRO A 125 6.34 17.85 12.06
CA PRO A 125 6.56 19.21 11.58
C PRO A 125 7.03 19.25 10.13
N LEU A 126 6.43 20.15 9.34
CA LEU A 126 6.79 20.35 7.94
C LEU A 126 8.06 21.21 7.85
N ALA A 127 9.01 20.79 7.02
CA ALA A 127 10.14 21.62 6.64
C ALA A 127 9.67 22.88 5.90
N HIS A 128 10.42 23.97 6.03
CA HIS A 128 10.06 25.27 5.43
C HIS A 128 9.75 25.18 3.93
N GLU A 129 10.59 24.46 3.20
CA GLU A 129 10.43 24.18 1.76
C GLU A 129 9.13 23.43 1.41
N VAL A 130 8.66 22.53 2.28
CA VAL A 130 7.38 21.82 2.10
C VAL A 130 6.22 22.78 2.34
N THR A 131 6.28 23.57 3.42
CA THR A 131 5.25 24.57 3.72
C THR A 131 5.09 25.59 2.59
N GLN A 132 6.20 26.03 1.99
CA GLN A 132 6.16 26.93 0.82
C GLN A 132 5.43 26.31 -0.39
N ILE A 133 5.62 25.01 -0.63
CA ILE A 133 4.93 24.29 -1.71
C ILE A 133 3.45 24.09 -1.40
N LEU A 134 3.09 23.80 -0.14
CA LEU A 134 1.72 23.46 0.23
C LEU A 134 0.84 24.67 0.51
N CYS A 135 1.40 25.82 0.87
CA CYS A 135 0.67 27.05 1.19
C CYS A 135 0.67 28.06 0.03
N THR A 136 0.59 27.59 -1.22
CA THR A 136 0.54 28.47 -2.39
C THR A 136 -0.80 29.20 -2.47
N GLY A 137 -0.82 30.53 -2.39
CA GLY A 137 -2.03 31.35 -2.53
C GLY A 137 -2.01 32.63 -1.69
N SER A 138 -3.16 33.32 -1.62
CA SER A 138 -3.36 34.52 -0.78
C SER A 138 -3.49 34.22 0.72
N SER A 139 -3.69 32.95 1.08
CA SER A 139 -3.71 32.48 2.47
C SER A 139 -2.44 31.67 2.73
N SER A 140 -1.69 32.06 3.76
CA SER A 140 -0.51 31.35 4.26
C SER A 140 -0.85 30.08 5.05
N GLU A 141 -2.13 29.70 5.12
CA GLU A 141 -2.61 28.59 5.93
C GLU A 141 -2.57 27.25 5.18
N LEU A 142 -2.21 26.20 5.93
CA LEU A 142 -2.23 24.82 5.47
C LEU A 142 -3.68 24.34 5.39
N SER A 143 -4.22 24.23 4.17
CA SER A 143 -5.58 23.73 3.93
C SER A 143 -5.57 22.53 2.98
N ALA A 144 -6.59 21.68 3.08
CA ALA A 144 -6.71 20.52 2.19
C ALA A 144 -6.83 20.94 0.71
N SER A 145 -7.47 22.08 0.43
CA SER A 145 -7.56 22.61 -0.93
C SER A 145 -6.20 23.01 -1.48
N ASN A 146 -5.38 23.73 -0.69
CA ASN A 146 -4.04 24.15 -1.12
C ASN A 146 -3.14 22.93 -1.36
N ILE A 147 -3.20 21.94 -0.47
CA ILE A 147 -2.44 20.69 -0.61
C ILE A 147 -2.85 19.95 -1.88
N VAL A 148 -4.14 19.76 -2.13
CA VAL A 148 -4.59 19.07 -3.35
C VAL A 148 -4.16 19.86 -4.60
N SER A 149 -4.26 21.19 -4.59
CA SER A 149 -3.80 22.03 -5.70
C SER A 149 -2.29 21.89 -5.94
N ALA A 150 -1.47 21.92 -4.89
CA ALA A 150 -0.02 21.73 -5.00
C ALA A 150 0.35 20.35 -5.57
N LEU A 151 -0.36 19.31 -5.16
CA LEU A 151 -0.10 17.94 -5.61
C LEU A 151 -0.67 17.65 -7.01
N SER A 152 -1.69 18.38 -7.46
CA SER A 152 -2.40 18.10 -8.71
C SER A 152 -1.52 18.18 -9.96
N ASN A 153 -0.47 19.00 -9.92
CA ASN A 153 0.46 19.22 -11.03
C ASN A 153 1.81 18.49 -10.83
N ALA A 154 1.92 17.61 -9.84
CA ALA A 154 3.15 16.88 -9.54
C ALA A 154 3.39 15.73 -10.54
N ASP A 155 4.64 15.32 -10.70
CA ASP A 155 4.96 14.16 -11.54
C ASP A 155 4.73 12.86 -10.76
N VAL A 156 4.17 11.84 -11.41
CA VAL A 156 4.00 10.52 -10.78
C VAL A 156 5.32 9.76 -10.83
N VAL A 157 5.93 9.53 -9.67
CA VAL A 157 7.13 8.68 -9.53
C VAL A 157 6.73 7.22 -9.41
N PHE A 158 5.69 6.94 -8.62
CA PHE A 158 5.18 5.59 -8.43
C PHE A 158 3.66 5.63 -8.24
N GLN A 159 2.99 4.61 -8.75
CA GLN A 159 1.56 4.41 -8.55
C GLN A 159 1.27 2.94 -8.27
N CYS A 160 0.57 2.67 -7.17
CA CYS A 160 0.14 1.32 -6.84
C CYS A 160 -1.00 0.88 -7.78
N GLN A 161 -0.85 -0.30 -8.40
CA GLN A 161 -1.87 -0.83 -9.31
C GLN A 161 -3.21 -1.13 -8.61
N GLY A 162 -3.19 -1.57 -7.35
CA GLY A 162 -4.38 -1.98 -6.60
C GLY A 162 -5.12 -0.87 -5.84
N ASP A 163 -4.45 0.23 -5.51
CA ASP A 163 -5.05 1.44 -4.93
C ASP A 163 -4.42 2.64 -5.63
N GLN A 164 -5.08 3.13 -6.67
CA GLN A 164 -4.60 4.24 -7.51
C GLN A 164 -4.43 5.55 -6.73
N ARG A 165 -4.86 5.63 -5.46
CA ARG A 165 -4.63 6.76 -4.56
C ARG A 165 -3.38 6.59 -3.70
N ARG A 166 -2.74 5.42 -3.74
CA ARG A 166 -1.39 5.20 -3.19
C ARG A 166 -0.38 5.47 -4.27
N MET A 167 0.39 6.51 -4.07
CA MET A 167 1.32 7.03 -5.07
C MET A 167 2.47 7.75 -4.40
N VAL A 168 3.56 7.89 -5.14
CA VAL A 168 4.65 8.81 -4.82
C VAL A 168 4.65 9.89 -5.90
N LEU A 169 4.52 11.13 -5.48
CA LEU A 169 4.46 12.30 -6.35
C LEU A 169 5.72 13.15 -6.17
N ARG A 170 6.38 13.54 -7.26
CA ARG A 170 7.47 14.52 -7.24
C ARG A 170 6.85 15.91 -7.31
N VAL A 171 6.87 16.59 -6.17
CA VAL A 171 6.22 17.91 -5.99
C VAL A 171 7.16 19.06 -6.28
N SER A 172 8.47 18.80 -6.30
CA SER A 172 9.50 19.73 -6.76
C SER A 172 10.72 18.95 -7.29
N LYS A 173 11.75 19.67 -7.75
CA LYS A 173 13.02 19.03 -8.15
C LYS A 173 13.63 18.16 -7.05
N THR A 174 13.43 18.52 -5.79
CA THR A 174 14.12 17.92 -4.64
C THR A 174 13.19 17.24 -3.64
N ILE A 175 11.86 17.24 -3.85
CA ILE A 175 10.89 16.76 -2.86
C ILE A 175 9.88 15.82 -3.50
N VAL A 176 9.59 14.72 -2.80
CA VAL A 176 8.49 13.81 -3.08
C VAL A 176 7.48 13.76 -1.94
N ALA A 177 6.23 13.51 -2.28
CA ALA A 177 5.13 13.20 -1.37
C ALA A 177 4.72 11.73 -1.55
N LYS A 178 4.93 10.91 -0.54
CA LYS A 178 4.46 9.52 -0.48
C LYS A 178 3.07 9.48 0.14
N ILE A 179 2.07 9.09 -0.64
CA ILE A 179 0.67 9.06 -0.25
C ILE A 179 0.26 7.62 0.03
N GLY A 180 -0.23 7.37 1.25
CA GLY A 180 -0.60 6.06 1.74
C GLY A 180 -1.90 6.03 2.53
N SER A 181 -2.27 4.85 3.02
CA SER A 181 -3.35 4.69 3.98
C SER A 181 -2.90 5.16 5.36
N ALA A 182 -3.66 6.07 5.99
CA ALA A 182 -3.37 6.52 7.37
C ALA A 182 -3.47 5.37 8.40
N LYS A 183 -4.20 4.29 8.08
CA LYS A 183 -4.26 3.09 8.94
C LYS A 183 -2.99 2.26 8.91
N GLU A 184 -2.27 2.32 7.78
CA GLU A 184 -1.05 1.52 7.57
C GLU A 184 0.21 2.31 7.94
N ASN A 185 0.15 3.64 7.84
CA ASN A 185 1.24 4.51 8.26
C ASN A 185 1.10 4.89 9.74
N ASP A 186 2.00 4.38 10.57
CA ASP A 186 2.14 4.73 11.99
C ASP A 186 3.40 5.57 12.26
N GLY A 187 3.94 6.23 11.23
CA GLY A 187 5.13 7.06 11.34
C GLY A 187 6.44 6.27 11.48
N ARG A 188 6.44 4.93 11.45
CA ARG A 188 7.68 4.13 11.58
C ARG A 188 8.73 4.46 10.54
N GLU A 189 8.30 4.74 9.31
CA GLU A 189 9.18 5.09 8.21
C GLU A 189 9.79 6.47 8.43
N TYR A 190 8.99 7.42 8.92
CA TYR A 190 9.47 8.74 9.31
C TYR A 190 10.50 8.65 10.43
N SER A 191 10.18 7.96 11.53
CA SER A 191 11.10 7.77 12.66
C SER A 191 12.39 7.07 12.25
N ALA A 192 12.29 6.06 11.38
CA ALA A 192 13.43 5.33 10.82
C ALA A 192 14.37 6.26 10.04
N LEU A 193 13.85 7.02 9.07
CA LEU A 193 14.65 7.93 8.27
C LEU A 193 15.23 9.08 9.10
N GLN A 194 14.49 9.57 10.09
CA GLN A 194 14.99 10.58 11.01
C GLN A 194 16.15 10.04 11.85
N HIS A 195 15.99 8.83 12.41
CA HIS A 195 17.04 8.19 13.20
C HIS A 195 18.33 7.96 12.39
N ILE A 196 18.20 7.47 11.14
CA ILE A 196 19.36 7.33 10.24
C ILE A 196 20.02 8.69 9.99
N ARG A 197 19.24 9.75 9.73
CA ARG A 197 19.79 11.09 9.47
C ARG A 197 20.58 11.64 10.66
N GLU A 198 20.10 11.40 11.88
CA GLU A 198 20.73 11.89 13.11
C GLU A 198 22.05 11.16 13.41
N HIS A 199 22.11 9.86 13.16
CA HIS A 199 23.24 9.02 13.56
C HIS A 199 24.22 8.68 12.42
N LEU A 200 23.74 8.70 11.17
CA LEU A 200 24.51 8.43 9.95
C LEU A 200 24.20 9.49 8.87
N PRO A 201 24.54 10.77 9.10
CA PRO A 201 24.20 11.86 8.17
C PRO A 201 24.82 11.72 6.77
N GLY A 202 25.88 10.91 6.63
CA GLY A 202 26.53 10.60 5.35
C GLY A 202 25.88 9.47 4.55
N LEU A 203 24.91 8.76 5.13
CA LEU A 203 24.25 7.66 4.44
C LEU A 203 23.20 8.20 3.45
N SER A 204 23.28 7.77 2.19
CA SER A 204 22.38 8.21 1.13
C SER A 204 20.99 7.56 1.26
N VAL A 205 20.13 8.16 2.08
CA VAL A 205 18.71 7.80 2.23
C VAL A 205 17.82 9.03 2.06
N PRO A 206 16.52 8.87 1.73
CA PRO A 206 15.60 10.01 1.68
C PRO A 206 15.54 10.74 3.01
N ARG A 207 15.68 12.07 3.00
CA ARG A 207 15.54 12.93 4.17
C ARG A 207 14.06 13.12 4.49
N PRO A 208 13.57 12.83 5.70
CA PRO A 208 12.19 13.13 6.05
C PRO A 208 12.01 14.65 6.19
N LEU A 209 10.93 15.19 5.63
CA LEU A 209 10.63 16.63 5.56
C LEU A 209 9.26 16.99 6.16
N GLY A 210 8.59 16.01 6.76
CA GLY A 210 7.34 16.18 7.49
C GLY A 210 6.28 15.15 7.10
N GLU A 211 5.22 15.07 7.89
CA GLU A 211 4.12 14.14 7.66
C GLU A 211 2.80 14.79 8.06
N ILE A 212 1.81 14.67 7.18
CA ILE A 212 0.45 15.14 7.43
C ILE A 212 -0.56 14.04 7.17
N GLN A 213 -1.75 14.20 7.73
CA GLN A 213 -2.89 13.33 7.49
C GLN A 213 -4.11 14.17 7.09
N ILE A 214 -4.77 13.75 6.01
CA ILE A 214 -6.05 14.30 5.56
C ILE A 214 -7.02 13.14 5.37
N LYS A 215 -8.15 13.17 6.09
CA LYS A 215 -9.12 12.05 6.14
C LYS A 215 -8.38 10.73 6.46
N LYS A 216 -8.47 9.74 5.58
CA LYS A 216 -7.86 8.40 5.71
C LYS A 216 -6.53 8.27 4.95
N ARG A 217 -5.90 9.37 4.54
CA ARG A 217 -4.61 9.38 3.85
C ARG A 217 -3.53 10.03 4.70
N SER A 218 -2.39 9.36 4.79
CA SER A 218 -1.14 9.96 5.27
C SER A 218 -0.31 10.37 4.06
N MET A 219 0.36 11.51 4.17
CA MET A 219 1.29 12.04 3.19
C MET A 219 2.60 12.33 3.91
N MET A 220 3.63 11.57 3.58
CA MET A 220 4.98 11.79 4.08
C MET A 220 5.80 12.51 3.01
N PHE A 221 6.37 13.66 3.36
CA PHE A 221 7.25 14.42 2.50
C PHE A 221 8.70 14.03 2.78
N MET A 222 9.48 13.85 1.74
CA MET A 222 10.89 13.52 1.86
C MET A 222 11.70 14.01 0.65
N SER A 223 13.03 14.07 0.78
CA SER A 223 13.89 14.43 -0.33
C SER A 223 13.78 13.41 -1.46
N TYR A 224 13.71 13.89 -2.69
CA TYR A 224 13.84 13.07 -3.89
C TYR A 224 15.31 12.66 -4.09
N LEU A 225 15.54 11.37 -4.32
CA LEU A 225 16.84 10.86 -4.75
C LEU A 225 16.83 10.75 -6.27
N GLU A 226 17.68 11.53 -6.94
CA GLU A 226 17.86 11.42 -8.38
C GLU A 226 18.60 10.12 -8.72
N GLY A 227 18.31 9.56 -9.89
CA GLY A 227 18.94 8.34 -10.37
C GLY A 227 17.97 7.45 -11.14
N GLN A 228 18.48 6.32 -11.59
CA GLN A 228 17.68 5.24 -12.18
C GLN A 228 17.59 4.07 -11.20
N GLU A 229 16.47 3.35 -11.23
CA GLU A 229 16.34 2.12 -10.45
C GLU A 229 17.38 1.09 -10.93
N LEU A 230 18.10 0.48 -10.00
CA LEU A 230 19.13 -0.51 -10.31
C LEU A 230 18.57 -1.69 -11.11
N ASP A 231 17.30 -2.05 -10.91
CA ASP A 231 16.62 -3.13 -11.63
C ASP A 231 16.64 -2.94 -13.15
N GLY A 232 16.40 -1.71 -13.60
CA GLY A 232 16.37 -1.37 -15.03
C GLY A 232 17.75 -1.41 -15.70
N LEU A 233 18.82 -1.28 -14.91
CA LEU A 233 20.21 -1.24 -15.39
C LEU A 233 20.99 -2.52 -15.11
N TRP A 234 20.48 -3.40 -14.24
CA TRP A 234 21.24 -4.54 -13.75
C TRP A 234 21.76 -5.47 -14.85
N LEU A 235 20.96 -5.66 -15.91
CA LEU A 235 21.36 -6.51 -17.03
C LEU A 235 22.40 -5.87 -17.94
N SER A 236 22.49 -4.54 -18.00
CA SER A 236 23.47 -3.83 -18.83
C SER A 236 24.83 -3.66 -18.14
N PHE A 237 24.91 -3.86 -16.82
CA PHE A 237 26.15 -3.71 -16.07
C PHE A 237 27.13 -4.86 -16.29
N THR A 238 28.39 -4.46 -16.47
CA THR A 238 29.56 -5.34 -16.49
C THR A 238 29.76 -6.05 -15.15
N HIS A 239 30.59 -7.08 -15.16
CA HIS A 239 30.95 -7.79 -13.93
C HIS A 239 31.64 -6.86 -12.92
N GLU A 240 32.51 -5.97 -13.40
CA GLU A 240 33.25 -5.00 -12.59
C GLU A 240 32.30 -3.99 -11.93
N GLN A 241 31.32 -3.47 -12.66
CA GLN A 241 30.30 -2.56 -12.11
C GLN A 241 29.45 -3.24 -11.03
N LYS A 242 29.01 -4.48 -11.27
CA LYS A 242 28.26 -5.27 -10.28
C LYS A 242 29.08 -5.51 -9.02
N ARG A 243 30.38 -5.78 -9.16
CA ARG A 243 31.30 -5.93 -8.03
C ARG A 243 31.46 -4.62 -7.24
N SER A 244 31.55 -3.47 -7.93
CA SER A 244 31.59 -2.15 -7.28
C SER A 244 30.33 -1.91 -6.45
N ILE A 245 29.17 -2.12 -7.06
CA ILE A 245 27.86 -1.95 -6.38
C ILE A 245 27.76 -2.86 -5.17
N ALA A 246 28.20 -4.12 -5.28
CA ALA A 246 28.22 -5.03 -4.14
C ALA A 246 29.08 -4.51 -2.98
N ALA A 247 30.26 -3.94 -3.28
CA ALA A 247 31.14 -3.37 -2.26
C ALA A 247 30.56 -2.09 -1.62
N GLU A 248 29.87 -1.25 -2.39
CA GLU A 248 29.17 -0.08 -1.90
C GLU A 248 27.98 -0.47 -1.00
N LEU A 249 27.20 -1.47 -1.41
CA LEU A 249 26.09 -2.01 -0.61
C LEU A 249 26.59 -2.65 0.67
N GLU A 250 27.72 -3.38 0.64
CA GLU A 250 28.34 -3.91 1.86
C GLU A 250 28.65 -2.77 2.84
N THR A 251 29.35 -1.74 2.37
CA THR A 251 29.69 -0.56 3.19
C THR A 251 28.44 0.14 3.74
N PHE A 252 27.41 0.29 2.90
CA PHE A 252 26.13 0.87 3.28
C PHE A 252 25.45 0.07 4.39
N PHE A 253 25.33 -1.26 4.23
CA PHE A 253 24.66 -2.12 5.21
C PHE A 253 25.47 -2.34 6.48
N SER A 254 26.80 -2.40 6.40
CA SER A 254 27.64 -2.40 7.60
C SER A 254 27.42 -1.12 8.41
N SER A 255 27.37 0.04 7.75
CA SER A 255 27.08 1.31 8.41
C SER A 255 25.68 1.31 9.02
N LEU A 256 24.66 0.90 8.26
CA LEU A 256 23.28 0.83 8.74
C LEU A 256 23.15 -0.09 9.97
N ARG A 257 23.76 -1.28 9.94
CA ARG A 257 23.72 -2.26 11.03
C ARG A 257 24.55 -1.83 12.25
N SER A 258 25.49 -0.89 12.09
CA SER A 258 26.23 -0.31 13.23
C SER A 258 25.34 0.54 14.14
N LEU A 259 24.15 0.94 13.68
CA LEU A 259 23.17 1.63 14.51
C LEU A 259 22.71 0.71 15.65
N ARG A 260 23.18 1.05 16.84
CA ARG A 260 22.62 0.52 18.08
C ARG A 260 21.28 1.19 18.31
N PRO A 261 20.22 0.42 18.65
CA PRO A 261 18.96 1.10 18.93
C PRO A 261 19.08 1.91 20.24
N PRO A 262 18.08 2.74 20.59
CA PRO A 262 18.13 3.57 21.81
C PRO A 262 18.20 2.74 23.11
N GLU A 263 18.76 3.30 24.20
CA GLU A 263 18.77 2.66 25.53
C GLU A 263 17.34 2.32 26.00
N GLN A 264 17.13 1.17 26.67
CA GLN A 264 15.82 0.59 27.09
C GLN A 264 15.03 -0.15 25.98
N GLN A 265 15.76 -0.94 25.20
CA GLN A 265 15.35 -1.40 23.88
C GLN A 265 14.30 -2.52 23.83
N THR A 266 13.44 -2.41 22.82
CA THR A 266 12.56 -3.49 22.37
C THR A 266 12.56 -3.56 20.86
N TYR A 267 12.38 -4.76 20.33
CA TYR A 267 12.27 -5.05 18.91
C TYR A 267 11.15 -4.23 18.26
N GLY A 268 11.40 -3.75 17.04
CA GLY A 268 10.40 -3.06 16.23
C GLY A 268 10.87 -1.71 15.69
N GLY A 269 9.91 -0.80 15.51
CA GLY A 269 10.19 0.55 15.03
C GLY A 269 10.96 1.38 16.06
N VAL A 270 11.94 2.17 15.59
CA VAL A 270 12.80 3.03 16.43
C VAL A 270 12.04 4.10 17.20
N GLY A 271 10.80 4.43 16.81
CA GLY A 271 9.91 5.32 17.54
C GLY A 271 9.06 4.62 18.61
N GLY A 272 9.40 3.39 19.00
CA GLY A 272 8.66 2.60 19.99
C GLY A 272 7.39 1.94 19.44
N GLN A 273 7.20 1.87 18.11
CA GLN A 273 5.98 1.30 17.51
C GLN A 273 5.83 -0.23 17.66
N GLY A 274 6.84 -0.91 18.24
CA GLY A 274 6.89 -2.36 18.40
C GLY A 274 6.96 -3.12 17.08
N CYS A 275 6.94 -4.46 17.17
CA CYS A 275 7.03 -5.35 16.02
C CYS A 275 5.76 -5.32 15.16
N LEU A 276 5.96 -5.28 13.84
CA LEU A 276 4.91 -5.42 12.83
C LEU A 276 5.31 -6.51 11.84
N ASP A 277 4.47 -7.51 11.69
CA ASP A 277 4.57 -8.50 10.63
C ASP A 277 3.65 -8.09 9.47
N GLN A 278 4.22 -7.94 8.27
CA GLN A 278 3.50 -7.50 7.07
C GLN A 278 3.46 -8.55 5.96
N ARG A 279 3.93 -9.79 6.20
CA ARG A 279 4.10 -10.82 5.15
C ARG A 279 2.79 -11.24 4.45
N ARG A 280 1.65 -11.14 5.15
CA ARG A 280 0.31 -11.39 4.58
C ARG A 280 -0.73 -10.38 5.05
N HIS A 281 -0.69 -10.06 6.34
CA HIS A 281 -1.57 -9.08 6.98
C HIS A 281 -0.75 -8.30 7.99
N ASN A 282 -1.02 -7.00 8.12
CA ASN A 282 -0.43 -6.18 9.18
C ASN A 282 -0.85 -6.71 10.55
N ARG A 283 0.07 -7.38 11.24
CA ARG A 283 -0.09 -7.86 12.62
C ARG A 283 0.94 -7.15 13.49
N ARG A 284 0.46 -6.44 14.51
CA ARG A 284 1.32 -5.84 15.54
C ARG A 284 1.47 -6.80 16.71
N ALA A 285 2.63 -6.74 17.35
CA ALA A 285 2.77 -7.31 18.69
C ALA A 285 1.80 -6.58 19.64
N ASP A 286 1.20 -7.34 20.56
CA ASP A 286 0.31 -6.84 21.61
C ASP A 286 1.05 -6.35 22.85
N HIS A 287 2.34 -6.66 22.95
CA HIS A 287 3.24 -6.21 24.00
C HIS A 287 4.60 -5.83 23.41
N GLN A 288 5.42 -5.19 24.25
CA GLN A 288 6.80 -4.85 23.91
C GLN A 288 7.65 -6.12 23.89
N ILE A 289 8.33 -6.37 22.77
CA ILE A 289 9.20 -7.54 22.58
C ILE A 289 10.62 -7.14 22.92
N SER A 290 11.22 -7.77 23.92
CA SER A 290 12.51 -7.35 24.50
C SER A 290 13.67 -8.29 24.22
N ASN A 291 13.39 -9.52 23.79
CA ASN A 291 14.40 -10.56 23.57
C ASN A 291 14.10 -11.40 22.31
N PRO A 292 15.12 -12.11 21.77
CA PRO A 292 14.97 -12.93 20.57
C PRO A 292 13.84 -13.97 20.67
N LYS A 293 13.69 -14.60 21.84
CA LYS A 293 12.68 -15.64 22.07
C LYS A 293 11.25 -15.09 21.95
N GLU A 294 10.97 -13.93 22.55
CA GLU A 294 9.69 -13.24 22.38
C GLU A 294 9.43 -12.84 20.93
N PHE A 295 10.48 -12.43 20.20
CA PHE A 295 10.37 -12.12 18.77
C PHE A 295 10.00 -13.37 17.95
N GLU A 296 10.67 -14.50 18.19
CA GLU A 296 10.35 -15.78 17.54
C GLU A 296 8.93 -16.24 17.87
N ASP A 297 8.53 -16.18 19.14
CA ASP A 297 7.18 -16.54 19.57
C ASP A 297 6.15 -15.64 18.88
N PHE A 298 6.38 -14.32 18.80
CA PHE A 298 5.54 -13.43 18.01
C PHE A 298 5.49 -13.82 16.53
N PHE A 299 6.65 -14.07 15.91
CA PHE A 299 6.77 -14.43 14.51
C PHE A 299 5.95 -15.69 14.18
N PHE A 300 6.00 -16.71 15.05
CA PHE A 300 5.33 -18.00 14.90
C PHE A 300 3.94 -18.12 15.55
N SER A 301 3.50 -17.15 16.35
CA SER A 301 2.25 -17.23 17.15
C SER A 301 0.96 -17.40 16.35
N LYS A 302 0.98 -17.24 15.02
CA LYS A 302 -0.23 -17.36 14.21
C LYS A 302 -0.41 -18.79 13.67
N PRO A 303 -1.51 -19.48 14.05
CA PRO A 303 -1.75 -20.88 13.68
C PRO A 303 -2.05 -21.10 12.19
N HIS A 304 -2.31 -20.04 11.42
CA HIS A 304 -2.60 -20.14 9.98
C HIS A 304 -1.34 -20.25 9.09
N TYR A 305 -0.13 -20.16 9.67
CA TYR A 305 1.13 -20.21 8.92
C TYR A 305 1.74 -21.62 8.81
N GLY A 306 1.11 -22.61 9.44
CA GLY A 306 1.47 -24.01 9.33
C GLY A 306 1.01 -24.82 10.54
N SER A 307 1.04 -26.15 10.41
CA SER A 307 0.76 -27.03 11.55
C SER A 307 1.78 -26.83 12.67
N LYS A 308 1.46 -27.24 13.90
CA LYS A 308 2.43 -27.23 15.01
C LYS A 308 3.72 -27.97 14.64
N ALA A 309 3.63 -29.03 13.84
CA ALA A 309 4.78 -29.77 13.33
C ALA A 309 5.63 -28.93 12.36
N TRP A 310 5.01 -28.16 11.46
CA TRP A 310 5.72 -27.25 10.56
C TRP A 310 6.43 -26.12 11.31
N VAL A 311 5.74 -25.49 12.26
CA VAL A 311 6.36 -24.47 13.14
C VAL A 311 7.52 -25.06 13.93
N GLY A 312 7.35 -26.26 14.49
CA GLY A 312 8.41 -26.97 15.19
C GLY A 312 9.60 -27.30 14.28
N PHE A 313 9.35 -27.67 13.02
CA PHE A 313 10.40 -27.87 12.02
C PHE A 313 11.15 -26.56 11.71
N LEU A 314 10.44 -25.46 11.47
CA LEU A 314 11.06 -24.16 11.20
C LEU A 314 11.92 -23.68 12.37
N ARG A 315 11.46 -23.86 13.61
CA ARG A 315 12.23 -23.51 14.81
C ARG A 315 13.58 -24.24 14.91
N LYS A 316 13.71 -25.44 14.34
CA LYS A 316 15.01 -26.14 14.32
C LYS A 316 16.07 -25.44 13.46
N PHE A 317 15.67 -24.60 12.51
CA PHE A 317 16.60 -23.77 11.74
C PHE A 317 17.01 -22.49 12.47
N TYR A 318 16.23 -22.08 13.47
CA TYR A 318 16.50 -20.92 14.32
C TYR A 318 17.21 -21.29 15.63
N ALA A 319 17.15 -22.55 16.03
CA ALA A 319 17.87 -23.05 17.21
C ALA A 319 19.37 -22.86 16.99
N LEU A 320 19.87 -21.73 17.48
CA LEU A 320 21.29 -21.50 17.67
C LEU A 320 21.83 -22.64 18.54
N PRO A 321 23.07 -23.10 18.33
CA PRO A 321 23.72 -23.97 19.28
C PRO A 321 23.62 -23.34 20.68
N ASP A 322 23.16 -24.09 21.67
CA ASP A 322 23.20 -23.66 23.06
C ASP A 322 24.63 -23.16 23.33
N ASN A 323 24.78 -21.85 23.64
CA ASN A 323 26.03 -21.10 23.89
C ASN A 323 26.59 -20.20 22.76
N ASP A 324 25.89 -19.96 21.64
CA ASP A 324 26.32 -18.92 20.69
C ASP A 324 25.57 -17.58 20.90
N GLU A 325 26.00 -16.80 21.89
CA GLU A 325 25.50 -15.43 22.15
C GLU A 325 25.85 -14.44 21.02
N SER A 326 26.65 -14.84 20.01
CA SER A 326 27.12 -13.95 18.95
C SER A 326 26.09 -13.66 17.84
N CYS A 327 24.97 -14.39 17.81
CA CYS A 327 23.95 -14.29 16.77
C CYS A 327 22.74 -13.40 17.12
N ASP A 328 22.70 -12.81 18.32
CA ASP A 328 21.51 -12.13 18.87
C ASP A 328 21.56 -10.59 18.83
N GLU A 329 22.48 -10.01 18.05
CA GLU A 329 22.60 -8.55 17.98
C GLU A 329 21.38 -7.93 17.25
N LEU A 330 20.61 -7.12 17.98
CA LEU A 330 19.52 -6.34 17.42
C LEU A 330 20.09 -5.18 16.58
N VAL A 331 20.10 -5.39 15.26
CA VAL A 331 20.61 -4.41 14.28
C VAL A 331 19.49 -3.77 13.46
N PHE A 332 19.75 -2.56 12.97
CA PHE A 332 18.88 -1.90 12.01
C PHE A 332 18.98 -2.58 10.63
N THR A 333 17.84 -2.85 9.98
CA THR A 333 17.80 -3.55 8.69
C THR A 333 16.71 -3.00 7.75
N HIS A 334 16.85 -3.26 6.45
CA HIS A 334 15.87 -2.92 5.43
C HIS A 334 15.05 -4.15 5.03
N GLY A 335 13.75 -4.16 5.39
CA GLY A 335 12.88 -5.34 5.22
C GLY A 335 12.42 -5.65 3.78
N ASP A 336 12.65 -4.74 2.82
CA ASP A 336 12.28 -4.89 1.40
C ASP A 336 13.48 -4.58 0.49
N LEU A 337 14.63 -5.22 0.72
CA LEU A 337 15.80 -4.99 -0.11
C LEU A 337 15.65 -5.68 -1.48
N ARG A 338 15.61 -4.89 -2.55
CA ARG A 338 15.50 -5.33 -3.94
C ARG A 338 16.11 -4.27 -4.87
N LEU A 339 16.49 -4.68 -6.09
CA LEU A 339 17.11 -3.79 -7.07
C LEU A 339 16.25 -2.54 -7.37
N ALA A 340 14.93 -2.69 -7.43
CA ALA A 340 14.02 -1.57 -7.68
C ALA A 340 13.94 -0.55 -6.52
N ASN A 341 14.49 -0.86 -5.34
CA ASN A 341 14.54 0.04 -4.20
C ASN A 341 15.93 0.70 -4.04
N ILE A 342 16.82 0.53 -5.03
CA ILE A 342 18.16 1.11 -5.05
C ILE A 342 18.25 2.07 -6.23
N MET A 343 18.61 3.32 -5.97
CA MET A 343 18.84 4.34 -7.00
C MET A 343 20.33 4.39 -7.32
N VAL A 344 20.68 4.36 -8.60
CA VAL A 344 22.04 4.58 -9.11
C VAL A 344 22.13 5.87 -9.90
N THR A 345 23.25 6.58 -9.75
CA THR A 345 23.51 7.90 -10.36
C THR A 345 24.70 7.85 -11.30
#